data_AF-A0A4Q7QUT9-F1
#
_entry.id   AF-A0A4Q7QUT9-F1
#
_cell.length_a   1.000
_cell.length_b   1.000
_cell.length_c   1.000
_cell.angle_alpha   90.00
_cell.angle_beta   90.00
_cell.angle_gamma   90.00
#
_symmetry.space_group_name_H-M   'P 1'
#
loop_
_entity.id
_entity.type
_entity.pdbx_description
1 polymer ?
#
loop_
_entity_poly.entity_id
_entity_poly.type
_entity_poly.pdbx_seq_one_letter_code
_entity_poly.pdbx_strand_id
1 'polypeptide(L)' 'MFLLLIIVSLISLAGSFYYFVLSLLNMAPKIVAVPGLFVAILITMLCYNYRSKLKRIL' A
#
# COMPACT_ATOMS: atom_id res chain seq x y z
N MET A 1 14.58 3.32 -10.94
CA MET A 1 14.38 3.37 -9.47
C MET A 1 12.93 3.67 -9.07
N PHE A 2 12.32 4.74 -9.61
CA PHE A 2 10.93 5.12 -9.30
C PHE A 2 9.87 4.09 -9.71
N LEU A 3 10.05 3.47 -10.89
CA LEU A 3 9.18 2.40 -11.40
C LEU A 3 9.16 1.15 -10.50
N LEU A 4 10.33 0.76 -9.98
CA LEU A 4 10.46 -0.36 -9.05
C LEU A 4 9.72 -0.08 -7.73
N LEU A 5 9.86 1.13 -7.19
CA LEU A 5 9.13 1.56 -5.98
C LEU A 5 7.61 1.51 -6.16
N ILE A 6 7.09 1.92 -7.32
CA ILE A 6 5.66 1.83 -7.64
C ILE A 6 5.21 0.37 -7.65
N ILE A 7 5.94 -0.52 -8.33
CA ILE A 7 5.61 -1.94 -8.41
C ILE A 7 5.58 -2.58 -7.02
N VAL A 8 6.60 -2.31 -6.19
CA VAL A 8 6.65 -2.80 -4.81
C VAL A 8 5.49 -2.26 -3.98
N SER A 9 5.13 -0.98 -4.15
CA SER A 9 3.99 -0.39 -3.43
C SER A 9 2.65 -1.02 -3.83
N LEU A 10 2.47 -1.36 -5.11
CA LEU A 10 1.26 -2.00 -5.62
C LEU A 10 1.12 -3.43 -5.09
N ILE A 11 2.23 -4.19 -5.06
CA ILE A 11 2.26 -5.54 -4.51
C ILE A 11 1.94 -5.51 -3.01
N SER A 12 2.53 -4.56 -2.26
CA SER A 12 2.26 -4.38 -0.83
C SER A 12 0.80 -4.02 -0.56
N LEU A 13 0.20 -3.16 -1.39
CA LEU A 13 -1.21 -2.78 -1.30
C LEU A 13 -2.13 -3.98 -1.59
N ALA A 14 -1.84 -4.75 -2.64
CA ALA A 14 -2.63 -5.95 -2.98
C ALA A 14 -2.55 -7.02 -1.88
N GLY A 15 -1.36 -7.27 -1.34
CA GLY A 15 -1.15 -8.24 -0.25
C GLY A 15 -1.86 -7.84 1.04
N SER A 16 -1.75 -6.58 1.45
CA SER A 16 -2.43 -6.06 2.65
C SER A 16 -3.95 -6.04 2.48
N PHE A 17 -4.46 -5.73 1.28
CA PHE A 17 -5.88 -5.81 0.97
C PHE A 17 -6.41 -7.25 1.04
N TYR A 18 -5.68 -8.22 0.48
CA TYR A 18 -6.03 -9.63 0.60
C TYR A 18 -6.09 -10.10 2.06
N TYR A 19 -5.11 -9.70 2.88
CA TYR A 19 -5.08 -10.03 4.31
C TYR A 19 -6.24 -9.37 5.08
N PHE A 20 -6.64 -8.17 4.68
CA PHE A 20 -7.82 -7.50 5.22
C PHE A 20 -9.12 -8.26 4.89
N VAL A 21 -9.29 -8.73 3.65
CA VAL A 21 -10.45 -9.56 3.26
C VAL A 21 -10.50 -10.87 4.05
N LEU A 22 -9.36 -11.55 4.21
CA LEU A 22 -9.24 -12.75 5.07
C LEU A 22 -9.66 -12.45 6.52
N SER A 23 -9.33 -11.27 7.01
CA SER A 23 -9.71 -10.86 8.36
C SER A 23 -11.21 -10.57 8.51
N LEU A 24 -11.86 -10.05 7.46
CA LEU A 24 -13.33 -9.90 7.43
C LEU A 24 -14.04 -11.26 7.45
N LEU A 25 -13.44 -12.28 6.84
CA LEU A 25 -13.92 -13.67 6.90
C LEU A 25 -13.62 -14.37 8.25
N ASN A 26 -13.11 -13.63 9.24
CA ASN A 26 -12.64 -14.14 10.54
C ASN A 26 -11.55 -15.23 10.43
N MET A 27 -10.85 -15.33 9.29
CA MET A 27 -9.74 -16.26 9.08
C MET A 27 -8.38 -15.68 9.47
N ALA A 28 -8.31 -14.37 9.75
CA ALA A 28 -7.10 -13.68 10.16
C ALA A 28 -7.37 -12.61 11.25
N PRO A 29 -6.40 -12.31 12.13
CA PRO A 29 -6.57 -11.37 13.22
C PRO A 29 -6.74 -9.91 12.73
N LYS A 30 -7.89 -9.31 13.07
CA LYS A 30 -8.27 -7.92 12.71
C LYS A 30 -7.26 -6.88 13.21
N ILE A 31 -6.65 -7.16 14.35
CA ILE A 31 -5.62 -6.32 14.99
C ILE A 31 -4.41 -6.09 14.09
N VAL A 32 -4.05 -7.06 13.24
CA VAL A 32 -2.87 -6.96 12.37
C VAL A 32 -3.26 -6.50 10.96
N ALA A 33 -4.44 -6.92 10.49
CA ALA A 33 -4.91 -6.61 9.15
C ALA A 33 -5.19 -5.11 8.93
N VAL A 34 -5.82 -4.44 9.91
CA VAL A 34 -6.18 -3.02 9.78
C VAL A 34 -4.94 -2.10 9.75
N PRO A 35 -3.96 -2.22 10.67
CA PRO A 35 -2.74 -1.43 10.60
C PRO A 35 -1.92 -1.73 9.34
N GLY A 36 -1.87 -2.99 8.91
CA GLY A 36 -1.16 -3.40 7.70
C GLY A 36 -1.71 -2.72 6.44
N LEU A 37 -3.03 -2.66 6.30
CA LEU A 37 -3.70 -1.95 5.21
C LEU A 37 -3.39 -0.45 5.25
N PHE A 38 -3.46 0.16 6.45
CA PHE A 38 -3.21 1.58 6.63
C PHE A 38 -1.78 1.97 6.23
N VAL A 39 -0.78 1.20 6.65
CA VAL A 39 0.63 1.42 6.28
C VAL A 39 0.84 1.29 4.78
N ALA A 40 0.25 0.28 4.14
CA ALA A 40 0.35 0.10 2.70
C ALA A 40 -0.22 1.29 1.93
N ILE A 41 -1.42 1.77 2.30
CA ILE A 41 -2.04 2.97 1.69
C ILE A 41 -1.15 4.20 1.85
N LEU A 42 -0.56 4.39 3.03
CA LEU A 42 0.31 5.53 3.32
C LEU A 42 1.55 5.53 2.40
N ILE A 43 2.18 4.36 2.22
CA ILE A 43 3.32 4.18 1.32
C ILE A 43 2.92 4.47 -0.13
N THR A 44 1.76 3.99 -0.57
CA THR A 44 1.27 4.24 -1.93
C THR A 44 1.01 5.73 -2.14
N MET A 45 0.36 6.42 -1.19
CA MET A 45 0.14 7.87 -1.26
C MET A 45 1.44 8.66 -1.32
N LEU A 46 2.43 8.30 -0.50
CA LEU A 46 3.77 8.90 -0.54
C LEU A 46 4.39 8.73 -1.93
N CYS A 47 4.37 7.52 -2.50
CA CYS A 47 4.89 7.26 -3.84
C CYS A 47 4.20 8.14 -4.90
N TYR A 48 2.88 8.27 -4.86
CA TYR A 48 2.14 9.14 -5.78
C TYR A 48 2.48 10.63 -5.59
N ASN A 49 2.64 11.09 -4.36
CA ASN A 49 2.95 12.48 -4.07
C ASN A 49 4.36 12.86 -4.54
N TYR A 50 5.35 11.97 -4.32
CA TYR A 50 6.69 12.13 -4.88
C TYR A 50 6.66 12.17 -6.42
N ARG A 51 5.84 11.33 -7.06
CA ARG A 51 5.68 11.34 -8.53
C ARG A 51 5.14 12.67 -9.03
N SER A 52 4.10 13.17 -8.35
CA SER A 52 3.44 14.43 -8.68
C SER A 52 4.42 15.61 -8.58
N LYS A 53 5.21 15.67 -7.50
CA LYS A 53 6.27 16.68 -7.34
C LYS A 53 7.37 16.56 -8.41
N LEU A 54 7.82 15.34 -8.70
CA LEU A 54 8.85 15.10 -9.72
C LEU A 54 8.39 15.58 -11.11
N LYS A 55 7.12 15.31 -11.48
CA LYS A 55 6.51 15.75 -12.73
C LYS A 55 6.27 17.26 -12.81
N ARG A 56 6.25 17.96 -11.67
CA ARG A 56 6.08 19.42 -11.63
C ARG A 56 7.42 20.16 -11.77
N ILE A 57 8.53 19.51 -11.41
CA ILE A 57 9.89 20.07 -11.46
C ILE A 57 10.55 19.83 -12.83
N LEU A 58 10.17 18.75 -13.52
CA LEU A 58 10.68 18.32 -14.83
C LEU A 58 9.71 18.70 -15.95
#